data_AF-A0A0P7VKR5-F1
#
_entry.id   AF-A0A0P7VKR5-F1
#
_cell.length_a   1.000
_cell.length_b   1.000
_cell.length_c   1.000
_cell.angle_alpha   90.00
_cell.angle_beta   90.00
_cell.angle_gamma   90.00
#
_symmetry.space_group_name_H-M   'P 1'
#
loop_
_entity.id
_entity.type
_entity.pdbx_description
1 polymer ?
#
loop_
_entity_poly.entity_id
_entity_poly.type
_entity_poly.pdbx_seq_one_letter_code
_entity_poly.pdbx_strand_id
1 'polypeptide(L)'
;MIEIFSTDKDEVIRSLVATGRVKYEFALENLLPLLDRFGEQRKKQSRSFYTRLKADIITGCIMPPITLAFVNDNFDYDMPKNEVREFVTRHISSGYILDGLQRLNTLSEAAEAENFDKDRSLHLNIIIAKKYDLLLYRMITLNNGQKPMTARHQIEMLTRGAIDLSGFSLPVATEKETEGTKIPGAFRMSDIVEAYTAYLADNVNNQNKKIIESKLDEILVGRVMDSDLTETNVSFSQILSEVERLSAVPENKEWFRQVNNLIGFTVGAKRSISFISIFSPEKFCLQVEKFDKAFSSINPSKVNVGKFRRELAAFFFKEIDKFHTDDLGSVEAAFFEQTLTE
;
A
#
# COMPACT_ATOMS: atom_id res chain seq x y z
N MET A 1 10.25 -17.39 -24.58
CA MET A 1 8.83 -17.41 -24.97
C MET A 1 8.03 -18.04 -23.84
N ILE A 2 6.86 -17.48 -23.51
CA ILE A 2 5.96 -18.01 -22.48
C ILE A 2 5.08 -19.10 -23.08
N GLU A 3 4.94 -20.22 -22.39
CA GLU A 3 4.03 -21.31 -22.74
C GLU A 3 2.93 -21.41 -21.67
N ILE A 4 1.66 -21.45 -22.10
CA ILE A 4 0.49 -21.56 -21.21
C ILE A 4 -0.13 -22.96 -21.38
N PHE A 5 -0.29 -23.67 -20.27
CA PHE A 5 -0.77 -25.05 -20.24
C PHE A 5 -2.27 -25.15 -19.97
N SER A 6 -2.74 -24.43 -18.95
CA SER A 6 -4.13 -24.40 -18.51
C SER A 6 -4.55 -22.98 -18.11
N THR A 7 -5.86 -22.76 -18.11
CA THR A 7 -6.53 -21.54 -17.67
C THR A 7 -7.78 -21.95 -16.92
N ASP A 8 -8.03 -21.33 -15.77
CA ASP A 8 -9.12 -21.64 -14.86
C ASP A 8 -9.64 -20.34 -14.26
N LYS A 9 -10.95 -20.27 -14.00
CA LYS A 9 -11.56 -19.13 -13.32
C LYS A 9 -11.57 -19.36 -11.81
N ASP A 10 -11.06 -18.39 -11.06
CA ASP A 10 -11.18 -18.33 -9.60
C ASP A 10 -12.38 -17.46 -9.25
N GLU A 11 -13.46 -18.10 -8.81
CA GLU A 11 -14.73 -17.43 -8.46
C GLU A 11 -14.64 -16.60 -7.18
N VAL A 12 -13.74 -16.96 -6.25
CA VAL A 12 -13.62 -16.29 -4.96
C VAL A 12 -12.99 -14.92 -5.14
N ILE A 13 -11.87 -14.85 -5.85
CA ILE A 13 -11.18 -13.57 -6.11
C ILE A 13 -11.46 -13.02 -7.50
N ARG A 14 -12.47 -13.55 -8.19
CA ARG A 14 -12.95 -13.12 -9.50
C ARG A 14 -11.78 -12.83 -10.43
N SER A 15 -10.96 -13.85 -10.66
CA SER A 15 -9.70 -13.76 -11.40
C SER A 15 -9.57 -14.89 -12.41
N LEU A 16 -8.78 -14.66 -13.47
CA LEU A 16 -8.29 -15.73 -14.33
C LEU A 16 -6.97 -16.24 -13.74
N VAL A 17 -6.86 -17.55 -13.58
CA VAL A 17 -5.64 -18.25 -13.15
C VAL A 17 -5.13 -19.06 -14.33
N ALA A 18 -3.84 -19.02 -14.60
CA ALA A 18 -3.23 -19.82 -15.65
C ALA A 18 -1.94 -20.49 -15.17
N THR A 19 -1.68 -21.70 -15.64
CA THR A 19 -0.39 -22.37 -15.40
C THR A 19 0.44 -22.37 -16.66
N GLY A 20 1.75 -22.22 -16.51
CA GLY A 20 2.64 -22.12 -17.66
C GLY A 20 4.10 -22.38 -17.31
N ARG A 21 4.97 -22.17 -18.29
CA ARG A 21 6.42 -22.15 -18.07
C ARG A 21 7.14 -21.14 -18.95
N VAL A 22 8.33 -20.80 -18.51
CA VAL A 22 9.32 -20.00 -19.23
C VAL A 22 10.70 -20.63 -19.09
N LYS A 23 11.66 -20.22 -19.91
CA LYS A 23 13.07 -20.54 -19.68
C LYS A 23 13.64 -19.69 -18.55
N TYR A 24 14.71 -20.16 -17.89
CA TYR A 24 15.45 -19.39 -16.89
C TYR A 24 15.97 -18.07 -17.47
N GLU A 25 16.47 -18.07 -18.70
CA GLU A 25 16.87 -16.85 -19.42
C GLU A 25 15.75 -15.79 -19.45
N PHE A 26 14.53 -16.19 -19.85
CA PHE A 26 13.39 -15.29 -19.87
C PHE A 26 13.04 -14.75 -18.48
N ALA A 27 13.12 -15.61 -17.46
CA ALA A 27 12.84 -15.20 -16.08
C ALA A 27 13.86 -14.17 -15.56
N LEU A 28 15.14 -14.35 -15.86
CA LEU A 28 16.21 -13.41 -15.50
C LEU A 28 16.02 -12.05 -16.20
N GLU A 29 15.63 -12.06 -17.48
CA GLU A 29 15.46 -10.83 -18.25
C GLU A 29 14.16 -10.07 -17.92
N ASN A 30 13.06 -10.79 -17.66
CA ASN A 30 11.72 -10.19 -17.62
C ASN A 30 11.03 -10.26 -16.26
N LEU A 31 11.35 -11.26 -15.42
CA LEU A 31 10.73 -11.42 -14.10
C LEU A 31 11.60 -10.86 -12.98
N LEU A 32 12.93 -10.96 -13.10
CA LEU A 32 13.86 -10.40 -12.11
C LEU A 32 13.70 -8.87 -11.94
N PRO A 33 13.50 -8.07 -13.00
CA PRO A 33 13.26 -6.62 -12.83
C PRO A 33 11.99 -6.29 -12.04
N LEU A 34 11.05 -7.23 -11.92
CA LEU A 34 9.82 -7.04 -11.14
C LEU A 34 10.06 -7.13 -9.62
N LEU A 35 11.22 -7.62 -9.18
CA LEU A 35 11.55 -7.73 -7.75
C LEU A 35 11.66 -6.35 -7.06
N ASP A 36 12.14 -5.33 -7.77
CA ASP A 36 12.33 -3.99 -7.20
C ASP A 36 11.06 -3.16 -7.10
N ARG A 37 9.97 -3.60 -7.76
CA ARG A 37 8.66 -2.91 -7.68
C ARG A 37 8.04 -2.94 -6.29
N PHE A 38 8.53 -3.79 -5.39
CA PHE A 38 7.97 -3.97 -4.04
C PHE A 38 8.76 -3.36 -2.89
N GLY A 39 9.75 -2.52 -3.16
CA GLY A 39 10.28 -1.55 -2.18
C GLY A 39 11.11 -2.12 -1.02
N GLU A 40 10.81 -3.30 -0.51
CA GLU A 40 11.56 -3.93 0.57
C GLU A 40 12.04 -5.32 0.12
N GLN A 41 13.34 -5.43 -0.13
CA GLN A 41 13.97 -6.75 -0.08
C GLN A 41 13.72 -7.30 1.33
N ARG A 42 12.91 -8.35 1.45
CA ARG A 42 12.90 -9.14 2.70
C ARG A 42 14.36 -9.42 3.03
N LYS A 43 14.84 -8.96 4.19
CA LYS A 43 16.21 -9.21 4.68
C LYS A 43 16.60 -10.62 4.27
N LYS A 44 17.67 -10.75 3.46
CA LYS A 44 18.19 -12.05 3.01
C LYS A 44 18.19 -12.97 4.23
N GLN A 45 17.37 -14.03 4.20
CA GLN A 45 17.36 -15.02 5.29
C GLN A 45 18.77 -15.66 5.37
N SER A 46 19.04 -16.46 6.41
CA SER A 46 20.39 -16.98 6.68
C SER A 46 21.07 -17.56 5.42
N ARG A 47 22.31 -17.12 5.17
CA ARG A 47 23.16 -17.47 4.01
C ARG A 47 23.15 -18.97 3.64
N SER A 48 23.04 -19.88 4.61
CA SER A 48 23.11 -21.32 4.42
C SER A 48 22.01 -21.92 3.54
N PHE A 49 20.75 -21.47 3.67
CA PHE A 49 19.63 -22.02 2.88
C PHE A 49 19.72 -21.59 1.41
N TYR A 50 20.17 -20.37 1.14
CA TYR A 50 20.37 -19.86 -0.23
C TYR A 50 21.51 -20.57 -0.94
N THR A 51 22.61 -20.85 -0.24
CA THR A 51 23.73 -21.64 -0.80
C THR A 51 23.25 -23.00 -1.27
N ARG A 52 22.36 -23.65 -0.49
CA ARG A 52 21.84 -24.96 -0.85
C ARG A 52 20.93 -24.89 -2.07
N LEU A 53 19.95 -23.98 -2.08
CA LEU A 53 19.03 -23.82 -3.22
C LEU A 53 19.80 -23.44 -4.50
N LYS A 54 20.82 -22.59 -4.41
CA LYS A 54 21.71 -22.27 -5.55
C LYS A 54 22.37 -23.53 -6.11
N ALA A 55 22.96 -24.37 -5.24
CA ALA A 55 23.57 -25.62 -5.67
C ALA A 55 22.54 -26.58 -6.28
N ASP A 56 21.33 -26.66 -5.72
CA ASP A 56 20.27 -27.50 -6.25
C ASP A 56 19.80 -26.99 -7.63
N ILE A 57 19.65 -25.67 -7.84
CA ILE A 57 19.31 -25.07 -9.15
C ILE A 57 20.36 -25.43 -10.20
N ILE A 58 21.64 -25.26 -9.88
CA ILE A 58 22.77 -25.59 -10.76
C ILE A 58 22.79 -27.09 -11.10
N THR A 59 22.47 -27.94 -10.11
CA THR A 59 22.36 -29.39 -10.30
C THR A 59 21.18 -29.80 -11.21
N GLY A 60 20.18 -28.93 -11.34
CA GLY A 60 19.00 -29.17 -12.18
C GLY A 60 17.69 -29.35 -11.42
N CYS A 61 17.59 -28.85 -10.19
CA CYS A 61 16.33 -28.78 -9.45
C CYS A 61 15.24 -28.08 -10.29
N ILE A 62 14.04 -28.64 -10.25
CA ILE A 62 12.83 -27.98 -10.75
C ILE A 62 12.24 -27.20 -9.58
N MET A 63 12.35 -25.88 -9.65
CA MET A 63 11.78 -25.01 -8.62
C MET A 63 10.25 -25.08 -8.62
N PRO A 64 9.61 -24.91 -7.45
CA PRO A 64 8.18 -24.67 -7.41
C PRO A 64 7.80 -23.43 -8.26
N PRO A 65 6.54 -23.32 -8.74
CA PRO A 65 6.15 -22.26 -9.66
C PRO A 65 6.25 -20.86 -9.06
N ILE A 66 6.75 -19.88 -9.83
CA ILE A 66 6.66 -18.46 -9.45
C ILE A 66 5.25 -17.97 -9.69
N THR A 67 4.67 -17.26 -8.72
CA THR A 67 3.34 -16.68 -8.90
C THR A 67 3.46 -15.27 -9.44
N LEU A 68 3.02 -15.05 -10.66
CA LEU A 68 3.01 -13.78 -11.38
C LEU A 68 1.57 -13.24 -11.43
N ALA A 69 1.34 -12.06 -10.88
CA ALA A 69 0.02 -11.46 -10.80
C ALA A 69 -0.09 -10.17 -11.63
N PHE A 70 -1.29 -9.90 -12.14
CA PHE A 70 -1.66 -8.71 -12.88
C PHE A 70 -2.97 -8.15 -12.33
N VAL A 71 -3.08 -6.83 -12.27
CA VAL A 71 -4.36 -6.14 -12.05
C VAL A 71 -4.79 -5.53 -13.38
N ASN A 72 -5.96 -5.95 -13.86
CA ASN A 72 -6.55 -5.43 -15.07
C ASN A 72 -8.07 -5.57 -14.94
N ASP A 73 -8.82 -4.49 -15.11
CA ASP A 73 -10.29 -4.50 -15.00
C ASP A 73 -10.98 -5.02 -16.27
N ASN A 74 -10.28 -4.96 -17.40
CA ASN A 74 -10.73 -5.28 -18.75
C ASN A 74 -10.07 -6.57 -19.27
N PHE A 75 -10.43 -7.70 -18.67
CA PHE A 75 -10.14 -9.02 -19.20
C PHE A 75 -11.36 -9.95 -19.11
N ASP A 76 -11.37 -10.96 -19.97
CA ASP A 76 -12.34 -12.05 -19.92
C ASP A 76 -11.83 -13.18 -19.03
N TYR A 77 -12.71 -13.72 -18.18
CA TYR A 77 -12.42 -14.85 -17.32
C TYR A 77 -12.17 -16.14 -18.10
N ASP A 78 -12.77 -16.25 -19.29
CA ASP A 78 -12.69 -17.42 -20.15
C ASP A 78 -11.68 -17.22 -21.30
N MET A 79 -10.75 -16.26 -21.13
CA MET A 79 -9.73 -15.94 -22.12
C MET A 79 -8.92 -17.19 -22.50
N PRO A 80 -8.82 -17.54 -23.81
CA PRO A 80 -8.11 -18.73 -24.24
C PRO A 80 -6.60 -18.59 -24.01
N LYS A 81 -5.92 -19.74 -23.89
CA LYS A 81 -4.47 -19.83 -23.57
C LYS A 81 -3.57 -18.93 -24.43
N ASN A 82 -3.87 -18.81 -25.72
CA ASN A 82 -3.10 -17.97 -26.63
C ASN A 82 -3.25 -16.47 -26.32
N GLU A 83 -4.45 -16.03 -25.97
CA GLU A 83 -4.72 -14.64 -25.57
C GLU A 83 -4.10 -14.35 -24.20
N VAL A 84 -4.16 -15.28 -23.25
CA VAL A 84 -3.45 -15.14 -21.96
C VAL A 84 -1.95 -14.97 -22.19
N ARG A 85 -1.36 -15.78 -23.06
CA ARG A 85 0.06 -15.67 -23.42
C ARG A 85 0.38 -14.27 -24.00
N GLU A 86 -0.45 -13.76 -24.89
CA GLU A 86 -0.27 -12.43 -25.49
C GLU A 86 -0.43 -11.31 -24.47
N PHE A 87 -1.45 -11.42 -23.60
CA PHE A 87 -1.68 -10.50 -22.49
C PHE A 87 -0.45 -10.42 -21.58
N VAL A 88 0.03 -11.57 -21.10
CA VAL A 88 1.18 -11.63 -20.18
C VAL A 88 2.43 -11.09 -20.85
N THR A 89 2.67 -11.43 -22.11
CA THR A 89 3.83 -10.93 -22.87
C THR A 89 3.79 -9.41 -23.03
N ARG A 90 2.62 -8.85 -23.34
CA ARG A 90 2.45 -7.40 -23.53
C ARG A 90 2.58 -6.61 -22.22
N HIS A 91 2.07 -7.17 -21.13
CA HIS A 91 1.97 -6.49 -19.83
C HIS A 91 3.04 -6.96 -18.85
N ILE A 92 4.06 -7.71 -19.29
CA ILE A 92 5.04 -8.34 -18.38
C ILE A 92 5.70 -7.33 -17.44
N SER A 93 5.99 -6.14 -17.97
CA SER A 93 6.61 -5.05 -17.22
C SER A 93 5.69 -4.52 -16.12
N SER A 94 4.37 -4.58 -16.26
CA SER A 94 3.39 -4.16 -15.25
C SER A 94 3.00 -5.27 -14.26
N GLY A 95 3.58 -6.47 -14.39
CA GLY A 95 3.30 -7.60 -13.52
C GLY A 95 3.90 -7.47 -12.12
N TYR A 96 3.45 -8.35 -11.23
CA TYR A 96 3.83 -8.42 -9.82
C TYR A 96 4.25 -9.84 -9.45
N ILE A 97 5.39 -10.00 -8.77
CA ILE A 97 5.76 -11.29 -8.17
C ILE A 97 5.00 -11.46 -6.85
N LEU A 98 3.94 -12.26 -6.88
CA LEU A 98 3.09 -12.55 -5.72
C LEU A 98 3.76 -13.53 -4.74
N ASP A 99 4.44 -14.53 -5.31
CA ASP A 99 5.23 -15.52 -4.58
C ASP A 99 6.42 -15.95 -5.45
N GLY A 100 7.56 -16.19 -4.80
CA GLY A 100 8.79 -16.62 -5.45
C GLY A 100 9.92 -15.61 -5.48
N LEU A 101 9.82 -14.49 -4.76
CA LEU A 101 10.87 -13.46 -4.66
C LEU A 101 12.26 -14.07 -4.36
N GLN A 102 12.33 -14.94 -3.34
CA GLN A 102 13.59 -15.58 -2.93
C GLN A 102 14.10 -16.58 -3.95
N ARG A 103 13.20 -17.27 -4.67
CA ARG A 103 13.57 -18.19 -5.76
C ARG A 103 14.17 -17.42 -6.94
N LEU A 104 13.60 -16.29 -7.31
CA LEU A 104 14.14 -15.42 -8.37
C LEU A 104 15.49 -14.81 -7.98
N ASN A 105 15.66 -14.34 -6.74
CA ASN A 105 16.98 -13.89 -6.25
C ASN A 105 18.03 -15.01 -6.31
N THR A 106 17.67 -16.21 -5.86
CA THR A 106 18.59 -17.35 -5.90
C THR A 106 18.90 -17.79 -7.33
N LEU A 107 17.93 -17.69 -8.24
CA LEU A 107 18.14 -17.92 -9.67
C LEU A 107 19.15 -16.93 -10.25
N SER A 108 19.06 -15.65 -9.90
CA SER A 108 20.04 -14.64 -10.29
C SER A 108 21.43 -14.96 -9.75
N GLU A 109 21.54 -15.35 -8.48
CA GLU A 109 22.83 -15.74 -7.90
C GLU A 109 23.36 -17.05 -8.54
N ALA A 110 22.49 -17.97 -8.95
CA ALA A 110 22.86 -19.21 -9.64
C ALA A 110 23.35 -18.96 -11.06
N ALA A 111 22.83 -17.94 -11.74
CA ALA A 111 23.21 -17.58 -13.11
C ALA A 111 24.67 -17.13 -13.24
N GLU A 112 25.33 -16.76 -12.14
CA GLU A 112 26.75 -16.41 -12.10
C GLU A 112 27.68 -17.64 -12.18
N ALA A 113 27.16 -18.86 -12.04
CA ALA A 113 27.96 -20.08 -12.10
C ALA A 113 28.23 -20.51 -13.55
N GLU A 114 29.47 -20.93 -13.86
CA GLU A 114 29.87 -21.33 -15.22
C GLU A 114 29.03 -22.48 -15.80
N ASN A 115 28.56 -23.40 -14.96
CA ASN A 115 27.77 -24.56 -15.36
C ASN A 115 26.25 -24.34 -15.28
N PHE A 116 25.80 -23.09 -15.20
CA PHE A 116 24.38 -22.75 -15.16
C PHE A 116 23.70 -22.98 -16.52
N ASP A 117 22.66 -23.82 -16.52
CA ASP A 117 21.84 -24.07 -17.71
C ASP A 117 20.65 -23.08 -17.76
N LYS A 118 20.77 -22.08 -18.63
CA LYS A 118 19.76 -21.04 -18.85
C LYS A 118 18.52 -21.51 -19.61
N ASP A 119 18.58 -22.67 -20.27
CA ASP A 119 17.50 -23.23 -21.07
C ASP A 119 16.50 -24.05 -20.25
N ARG A 120 16.81 -24.31 -18.97
CA ARG A 120 15.90 -25.00 -18.06
C ARG A 120 14.57 -24.27 -17.89
N SER A 121 13.53 -25.05 -17.63
CA SER A 121 12.18 -24.56 -17.44
C SER A 121 11.95 -24.07 -16.01
N LEU A 122 11.38 -22.87 -15.89
CA LEU A 122 10.74 -22.34 -14.70
C LEU A 122 9.24 -22.36 -14.89
N HIS A 123 8.53 -22.99 -13.95
CA HIS A 123 7.07 -23.02 -13.96
C HIS A 123 6.48 -21.72 -13.41
N LEU A 124 5.33 -21.33 -13.95
CA LEU A 124 4.59 -20.13 -13.57
C LEU A 124 3.18 -20.49 -13.14
N ASN A 125 2.71 -19.79 -12.12
CA ASN A 125 1.29 -19.64 -11.79
C ASN A 125 0.94 -18.17 -12.07
N ILE A 126 0.03 -17.91 -12.98
CA ILE A 126 -0.32 -16.57 -13.46
C ILE A 126 -1.71 -16.23 -12.94
N ILE A 127 -1.89 -15.03 -12.39
CA ILE A 127 -3.19 -14.56 -11.88
C ILE A 127 -3.49 -13.20 -12.50
N ILE A 128 -4.65 -13.05 -13.12
CA ILE A 128 -5.16 -11.78 -13.64
C ILE A 128 -6.43 -11.45 -12.85
N ALA A 129 -6.38 -10.43 -12.00
CA ALA A 129 -7.51 -10.03 -11.16
C ALA A 129 -8.01 -8.63 -11.54
N LYS A 130 -9.31 -8.39 -11.35
CA LYS A 130 -9.91 -7.09 -11.64
C LYS A 130 -9.44 -5.97 -10.73
N LYS A 131 -9.10 -6.32 -9.49
CA LYS A 131 -8.74 -5.37 -8.45
C LYS A 131 -7.63 -5.92 -7.57
N TYR A 132 -6.86 -5.02 -6.99
CA TYR A 132 -5.71 -5.35 -6.17
C TYR A 132 -6.09 -5.98 -4.81
N ASP A 133 -7.21 -5.54 -4.22
CA ASP A 133 -7.75 -6.10 -2.97
C ASP A 133 -8.07 -7.59 -3.07
N LEU A 134 -8.56 -8.05 -4.23
CA LEU A 134 -8.81 -9.47 -4.51
C LEU A 134 -7.51 -10.29 -4.52
N LEU A 135 -6.41 -9.75 -5.10
CA LEU A 135 -5.09 -10.40 -5.03
C LEU A 135 -4.58 -10.48 -3.59
N LEU A 136 -4.75 -9.41 -2.82
CA LEU A 136 -4.31 -9.37 -1.43
C LEU A 136 -5.09 -10.36 -0.56
N TYR A 137 -6.41 -10.46 -0.72
CA TYR A 137 -7.21 -11.46 -0.03
C TYR A 137 -6.65 -12.88 -0.25
N ARG A 138 -6.30 -13.22 -1.49
CA ARG A 138 -5.65 -14.49 -1.82
C ARG A 138 -4.28 -14.64 -1.16
N MET A 139 -3.46 -13.58 -1.12
CA MET A 139 -2.17 -13.63 -0.40
C MET A 139 -2.34 -13.95 1.09
N ILE A 140 -3.43 -13.49 1.72
CA ILE A 140 -3.67 -13.66 3.16
C ILE A 140 -4.32 -15.02 3.43
N THR A 141 -5.37 -15.36 2.69
CA THR A 141 -6.18 -16.56 2.94
C THR A 141 -5.57 -17.85 2.40
N LEU A 142 -4.82 -17.78 1.30
CA LEU A 142 -4.29 -18.98 0.62
C LEU A 142 -2.81 -19.27 0.92
N ASN A 143 -2.13 -18.41 1.69
CA ASN A 143 -0.78 -18.70 2.23
C ASN A 143 -0.81 -19.24 3.67
N ASN A 144 -1.94 -19.81 4.10
CA ASN A 144 -2.11 -20.43 5.41
C ASN A 144 -0.99 -21.48 5.68
N GLY A 145 -0.18 -21.24 6.73
CA GLY A 145 0.94 -22.11 7.12
C GLY A 145 2.33 -21.58 6.76
N GLN A 146 2.45 -20.55 5.92
CA GLN A 146 3.70 -19.80 5.75
C GLN A 146 3.79 -18.65 6.75
N LYS A 147 5.01 -18.11 6.98
CA LYS A 147 5.16 -16.94 7.85
C LYS A 147 4.30 -15.80 7.28
N PRO A 148 3.27 -15.34 8.02
CA PRO A 148 2.28 -14.42 7.48
C PRO A 148 2.95 -13.12 7.06
N MET A 149 2.43 -12.54 5.99
CA MET A 149 2.79 -11.20 5.56
C MET A 149 2.44 -10.21 6.68
N THR A 150 3.33 -9.27 7.01
CA THR A 150 3.03 -8.28 8.04
C THR A 150 1.89 -7.37 7.57
N ALA A 151 1.00 -6.94 8.48
CA ALA A 151 -0.04 -5.97 8.14
C ALA A 151 0.52 -4.71 7.47
N ARG A 152 1.68 -4.22 7.91
CA ARG A 152 2.37 -3.08 7.27
C ARG A 152 2.66 -3.34 5.79
N HIS A 153 3.18 -4.53 5.46
CA HIS A 153 3.44 -4.89 4.07
C HIS A 153 2.12 -5.04 3.29
N GLN A 154 1.09 -5.67 3.87
CA GLN A 154 -0.26 -5.74 3.27
C GLN A 154 -0.86 -4.36 2.97
N ILE A 155 -0.70 -3.41 3.88
CA ILE A 155 -1.19 -2.04 3.69
C ILE A 155 -0.36 -1.33 2.62
N GLU A 156 0.96 -1.44 2.63
CA GLU A 156 1.81 -0.85 1.60
C GLU A 156 1.42 -1.36 0.21
N MET A 157 1.13 -2.66 0.10
CA MET A 157 0.62 -3.31 -1.09
C MET A 157 -0.71 -2.68 -1.54
N LEU A 158 -1.70 -2.58 -0.64
CA LEU A 158 -2.97 -1.89 -0.92
C LEU A 158 -2.76 -0.43 -1.30
N THR A 159 -1.82 0.26 -0.64
CA THR A 159 -1.55 1.68 -0.83
C THR A 159 -0.99 1.90 -2.24
N ARG A 160 -0.07 1.06 -2.71
CA ARG A 160 0.47 1.14 -4.07
C ARG A 160 -0.55 0.76 -5.15
N GLY A 161 -1.47 -0.16 -4.86
CA GLY A 161 -2.53 -0.56 -5.79
C GLY A 161 -3.76 0.36 -5.80
N ALA A 162 -4.05 1.04 -4.68
CA ALA A 162 -5.18 1.96 -4.52
C ALA A 162 -4.80 3.42 -4.81
N ILE A 163 -3.52 3.77 -4.66
CA ILE A 163 -3.00 5.05 -5.07
C ILE A 163 -2.30 4.85 -6.41
N ASP A 164 -3.07 4.96 -7.48
CA ASP A 164 -2.49 5.26 -8.78
C ASP A 164 -1.92 6.69 -8.72
N LEU A 165 -0.69 6.80 -8.19
CA LEU A 165 0.05 8.06 -8.05
C LEU A 165 0.32 8.74 -9.39
N SER A 166 0.10 8.06 -10.52
CA SER A 166 0.28 8.64 -11.85
C SER A 166 -0.70 9.77 -12.16
N GLY A 167 -1.85 9.81 -11.45
CA GLY A 167 -2.87 10.86 -11.58
C GLY A 167 -2.75 12.02 -10.58
N PHE A 168 -1.84 11.92 -9.60
CA PHE A 168 -1.66 12.94 -8.56
C PHE A 168 -0.34 13.70 -8.80
N SER A 169 -0.38 15.03 -8.76
CA SER A 169 0.84 15.87 -8.79
C SER A 169 1.50 16.02 -7.42
N LEU A 170 1.02 15.27 -6.41
CA LEU A 170 1.61 15.21 -5.08
C LEU A 170 3.00 14.53 -5.17
N PRO A 171 4.11 15.22 -4.88
CA PRO A 171 5.41 14.58 -4.89
C PRO A 171 5.49 13.58 -3.73
N VAL A 172 5.44 12.28 -4.02
CA VAL A 172 5.66 11.21 -3.03
C VAL A 172 7.00 10.57 -3.31
N ALA A 173 7.83 10.44 -2.27
CA ALA A 173 9.13 9.80 -2.35
C ALA A 173 9.14 8.53 -1.50
N THR A 174 9.64 7.45 -2.09
CA THR A 174 9.99 6.22 -1.38
C THR A 174 11.30 6.39 -0.62
N GLU A 175 11.56 5.54 0.37
CA GLU A 175 12.82 5.59 1.14
C GLU A 175 14.04 5.45 0.22
N LYS A 176 13.97 4.54 -0.77
CA LYS A 176 15.02 4.33 -1.79
C LYS A 176 15.31 5.59 -2.62
N GLU A 177 14.29 6.37 -3.00
CA GLU A 177 14.49 7.61 -3.77
C GLU A 177 15.11 8.74 -2.94
N THR A 178 15.00 8.65 -1.60
CA THR A 178 15.62 9.60 -0.67
C THR A 178 17.00 9.15 -0.17
N GLU A 179 17.49 7.97 -0.56
CA GLU A 179 18.84 7.49 -0.27
C GLU A 179 19.87 8.32 -1.05
N GLY A 180 20.34 9.40 -0.43
CA GLY A 180 21.43 10.24 -0.94
C GLY A 180 21.02 11.65 -1.34
N THR A 181 19.73 11.95 -1.52
CA THR A 181 19.24 13.32 -1.73
C THR A 181 17.82 13.47 -1.17
N LYS A 182 17.60 14.48 -0.32
CA LYS A 182 16.24 14.84 0.09
C LYS A 182 15.52 15.43 -1.10
N ILE A 183 14.39 14.84 -1.51
CA ILE A 183 13.50 15.44 -2.52
C ILE A 183 12.70 16.55 -1.82
N PRO A 184 12.97 17.83 -2.12
CA PRO A 184 12.34 18.94 -1.39
C PRO A 184 10.83 18.92 -1.57
N GLY A 185 10.09 19.06 -0.47
CA GLY A 185 8.64 19.10 -0.48
C GLY A 185 7.95 17.77 -0.81
N ALA A 186 8.65 16.64 -0.88
CA ALA A 186 8.01 15.34 -1.07
C ALA A 186 7.41 14.80 0.24
N PHE A 187 6.26 14.14 0.13
CA PHE A 187 5.67 13.28 1.14
C PHE A 187 6.40 11.95 1.19
N ARG A 188 6.59 11.37 2.37
CA ARG A 188 7.17 10.03 2.47
C ARG A 188 6.07 9.01 2.21
N MET A 189 6.37 8.02 1.37
CA MET A 189 5.44 6.91 1.14
C MET A 189 5.04 6.21 2.44
N SER A 190 5.97 6.09 3.40
CA SER A 190 5.68 5.53 4.73
C SER A 190 4.63 6.32 5.51
N ASP A 191 4.61 7.65 5.40
CA ASP A 191 3.60 8.49 6.05
C ASP A 191 2.21 8.30 5.40
N ILE A 192 2.17 8.17 4.07
CA ILE A 192 0.92 7.87 3.33
C ILE A 192 0.36 6.50 3.72
N VAL A 193 1.22 5.47 3.84
CA VAL A 193 0.84 4.13 4.30
C VAL A 193 0.28 4.17 5.72
N GLU A 194 0.88 4.95 6.62
CA GLU A 194 0.38 5.10 8.00
C GLU A 194 -0.98 5.83 8.05
N ALA A 195 -1.16 6.86 7.23
CA ALA A 195 -2.44 7.55 7.08
C ALA A 195 -3.53 6.62 6.52
N TYR A 196 -3.22 5.83 5.49
CA TYR A 196 -4.13 4.85 4.93
C TYR A 196 -4.49 3.76 5.94
N THR A 197 -3.52 3.32 6.76
CA THR A 197 -3.79 2.39 7.87
C THR A 197 -4.82 2.96 8.83
N ALA A 198 -4.64 4.22 9.24
CA ALA A 198 -5.56 4.89 10.16
C ALA A 198 -6.95 5.09 9.53
N TYR A 199 -7.01 5.42 8.23
CA TYR A 199 -8.24 5.50 7.45
C TYR A 199 -9.03 4.18 7.48
N LEU A 200 -8.35 3.06 7.22
CA LEU A 200 -8.94 1.72 7.24
C LEU A 200 -9.37 1.33 8.66
N ALA A 201 -8.55 1.65 9.66
CA ALA A 201 -8.85 1.34 11.04
C ALA A 201 -9.94 2.23 11.67
N ASP A 202 -10.32 3.34 11.02
CA ASP A 202 -11.11 4.44 11.60
C ASP A 202 -10.57 4.86 12.98
N ASN A 203 -9.24 4.85 13.13
CA ASN A 203 -8.56 5.06 14.40
C ASN A 203 -7.16 5.65 14.18
N VAL A 204 -6.88 6.76 14.87
CA VAL A 204 -5.59 7.46 14.83
C VAL A 204 -4.49 6.81 15.65
N ASN A 205 -4.85 5.91 16.58
CA ASN A 205 -3.93 5.16 17.44
C ASN A 205 -3.77 3.73 16.93
N ASN A 206 -3.27 3.65 15.70
CA ASN A 206 -3.01 2.41 14.99
C ASN A 206 -1.73 1.67 15.46
N GLN A 207 -1.27 1.88 16.71
CA GLN A 207 -0.05 1.22 17.18
C GLN A 207 -0.27 -0.26 17.53
N ASN A 208 -1.52 -0.69 17.69
CA ASN A 208 -1.84 -2.09 17.97
C ASN A 208 -1.94 -2.90 16.67
N LYS A 209 -0.83 -3.57 16.31
CA LYS A 209 -0.72 -4.43 15.12
C LYS A 209 -1.86 -5.44 14.98
N LYS A 210 -2.31 -6.05 16.09
CA LYS A 210 -3.40 -7.04 16.05
C LYS A 210 -4.74 -6.44 15.63
N ILE A 211 -5.02 -5.21 16.07
CA ILE A 211 -6.26 -4.51 15.68
C ILE A 211 -6.23 -4.16 14.20
N ILE A 212 -5.07 -3.72 13.69
CA ILE A 212 -4.89 -3.46 12.27
C ILE A 212 -5.08 -4.73 11.45
N GLU A 213 -4.42 -5.84 11.84
CA GLU A 213 -4.55 -7.14 11.17
C GLU A 213 -6.02 -7.58 11.09
N SER A 214 -6.74 -7.57 12.23
CA SER A 214 -8.16 -7.92 12.27
C SER A 214 -9.02 -7.03 11.36
N LYS A 215 -8.82 -5.70 11.40
CA LYS A 215 -9.60 -4.78 10.55
C LYS A 215 -9.27 -4.92 9.07
N LEU A 216 -8.01 -5.21 8.72
CA LEU A 216 -7.64 -5.48 7.33
C LEU A 216 -8.33 -6.75 6.82
N ASP A 217 -8.32 -7.82 7.63
CA ASP A 217 -8.99 -9.06 7.30
C ASP A 217 -10.51 -8.81 7.11
N GLU A 218 -11.16 -8.08 8.02
CA GLU A 218 -12.58 -7.69 7.91
C GLU A 218 -12.87 -6.90 6.63
N ILE A 219 -12.05 -5.91 6.30
CA ILE A 219 -12.22 -5.08 5.09
C ILE A 219 -12.05 -5.92 3.83
N LEU A 220 -11.03 -6.77 3.78
CA LEU A 220 -10.76 -7.63 2.63
C LEU A 220 -11.87 -8.66 2.44
N VAL A 221 -12.34 -9.28 3.52
CA VAL A 221 -13.52 -10.16 3.49
C VAL A 221 -14.74 -9.39 2.99
N GLY A 222 -15.01 -8.19 3.52
CA GLY A 222 -16.12 -7.36 3.06
C GLY A 222 -16.08 -7.03 1.57
N ARG A 223 -14.90 -6.71 1.04
CA ARG A 223 -14.70 -6.41 -0.40
C ARG A 223 -14.80 -7.63 -1.31
N VAL A 224 -14.50 -8.82 -0.80
CA VAL A 224 -14.63 -10.09 -1.54
C VAL A 224 -16.07 -10.59 -1.52
N MET A 225 -16.76 -10.45 -0.39
CA MET A 225 -18.14 -10.89 -0.22
C MET A 225 -19.15 -9.99 -0.92
N ASP A 226 -18.78 -8.75 -1.24
CA ASP A 226 -19.55 -7.82 -2.08
C ASP A 226 -21.05 -7.82 -1.73
N SER A 227 -21.31 -7.62 -0.45
CA SER A 227 -22.59 -7.15 0.06
C SER A 227 -22.37 -5.70 0.46
N ASP A 228 -22.97 -4.77 -0.30
CA ASP A 228 -23.23 -3.38 0.11
C ASP A 228 -22.28 -2.87 1.19
N LEU A 229 -21.10 -2.36 0.79
CA LEU A 229 -20.43 -1.36 1.63
C LEU A 229 -21.32 -0.13 1.58
N THR A 230 -22.33 -0.17 2.45
CA THR A 230 -23.40 0.78 2.68
C THR A 230 -22.99 2.21 2.34
N GLU A 231 -23.80 2.80 1.48
CA GLU A 231 -23.98 4.23 1.22
C GLU A 231 -23.47 5.11 2.38
N THR A 232 -22.30 5.76 2.19
CA THR A 232 -21.72 6.94 2.91
C THR A 232 -20.21 6.86 3.20
N ASN A 233 -19.36 6.38 2.29
CA ASN A 233 -17.91 6.32 2.57
C ASN A 233 -17.04 7.06 1.56
N VAL A 234 -16.51 8.20 2.02
CA VAL A 234 -15.43 8.96 1.39
C VAL A 234 -14.24 8.02 1.13
N SER A 235 -13.76 7.94 -0.11
CA SER A 235 -12.60 7.13 -0.47
C SER A 235 -11.30 7.77 0.02
N PHE A 236 -10.27 6.96 0.26
CA PHE A 236 -8.95 7.49 0.60
C PHE A 236 -8.36 8.35 -0.54
N SER A 237 -8.66 8.01 -1.80
CA SER A 237 -8.24 8.82 -2.95
C SER A 237 -8.88 10.21 -2.97
N GLN A 238 -10.13 10.34 -2.51
CA GLN A 238 -10.78 11.65 -2.33
C GLN A 238 -10.06 12.47 -1.26
N ILE A 239 -9.69 11.86 -0.13
CA ILE A 239 -8.92 12.54 0.92
C ILE A 239 -7.55 12.99 0.39
N LEU A 240 -6.82 12.14 -0.34
CA LEU A 240 -5.53 12.51 -0.93
C LEU A 240 -5.66 13.64 -1.96
N SER A 241 -6.75 13.66 -2.73
CA SER A 241 -7.04 14.76 -3.67
C SER A 241 -7.19 16.09 -2.93
N GLU A 242 -7.84 16.08 -1.77
CA GLU A 242 -7.95 17.28 -0.92
C GLU A 242 -6.60 17.67 -0.30
N VAL A 243 -5.79 16.70 0.15
CA VAL A 243 -4.44 16.97 0.64
C VAL A 243 -3.59 17.63 -0.45
N GLU A 244 -3.64 17.12 -1.68
CA GLU A 244 -2.95 17.71 -2.82
C GLU A 244 -3.42 19.14 -3.10
N ARG A 245 -4.73 19.34 -3.25
CA ARG A 245 -5.34 20.64 -3.53
C ARG A 245 -4.97 21.68 -2.47
N LEU A 246 -5.03 21.31 -1.20
CA LEU A 246 -4.73 22.20 -0.07
C LEU A 246 -3.22 22.43 0.10
N SER A 247 -2.37 21.52 -0.39
CA SER A 247 -0.90 21.66 -0.39
C SER A 247 -0.38 22.68 -1.42
N ALA A 248 -1.26 23.37 -2.15
CA ALA A 248 -0.89 24.52 -2.98
C ALA A 248 -0.27 25.66 -2.14
N VAL A 249 -0.62 25.74 -0.86
CA VAL A 249 -0.01 26.66 0.13
C VAL A 249 1.14 25.94 0.86
N PRO A 250 2.36 26.50 0.90
CA PRO A 250 3.53 25.86 1.52
C PRO A 250 3.34 25.46 2.98
N GLU A 251 2.65 26.28 3.77
CA GLU A 251 2.39 26.05 5.19
C GLU A 251 1.49 24.83 5.40
N ASN A 252 0.41 24.71 4.61
CA ASN A 252 -0.44 23.52 4.60
C ASN A 252 0.35 22.27 4.23
N LYS A 253 1.19 22.39 3.21
CA LYS A 253 2.02 21.29 2.72
C LYS A 253 2.98 20.80 3.81
N GLU A 254 3.69 21.69 4.49
CA GLU A 254 4.56 21.32 5.61
C GLU A 254 3.77 20.74 6.79
N TRP A 255 2.58 21.27 7.06
CA TRP A 255 1.69 20.72 8.09
C TRP A 255 1.25 19.28 7.77
N PHE A 256 0.87 18.99 6.52
CA PHE A 256 0.51 17.63 6.09
C PHE A 256 1.72 16.69 6.01
N ARG A 257 2.93 17.19 5.77
CA ARG A 257 4.15 16.37 5.78
C ARG A 257 4.54 15.88 7.17
N GLN A 258 3.92 16.40 8.22
CA GLN A 258 4.02 15.80 9.54
C GLN A 258 3.04 14.63 9.68
N VAL A 259 3.57 13.41 9.80
CA VAL A 259 2.78 12.16 9.84
C VAL A 259 1.61 12.18 10.83
N ASN A 260 1.78 12.77 12.01
CA ASN A 260 0.70 12.83 13.00
C ASN A 260 -0.48 13.68 12.52
N ASN A 261 -0.19 14.81 11.86
CA ASN A 261 -1.21 15.67 11.28
C ASN A 261 -1.92 14.98 10.13
N LEU A 262 -1.16 14.31 9.24
CA LEU A 262 -1.73 13.58 8.12
C LEU A 262 -2.67 12.46 8.59
N ILE A 263 -2.25 11.67 9.58
CA ILE A 263 -3.09 10.61 10.18
C ILE A 263 -4.36 11.21 10.76
N GLY A 264 -4.23 12.25 11.60
CA GLY A 264 -5.38 12.90 12.24
C GLY A 264 -6.35 13.48 11.21
N PHE A 265 -5.84 14.30 10.29
CA PHE A 265 -6.63 14.86 9.19
C PHE A 265 -7.34 13.78 8.39
N THR A 266 -6.64 12.71 8.01
CA THR A 266 -7.22 11.62 7.22
C THR A 266 -8.43 11.00 7.92
N VAL A 267 -8.32 10.72 9.23
CA VAL A 267 -9.44 10.14 9.99
C VAL A 267 -10.57 11.15 10.18
N GLY A 268 -10.26 12.40 10.51
CA GLY A 268 -11.25 13.46 10.71
C GLY A 268 -12.02 13.79 9.43
N ALA A 269 -11.30 13.95 8.31
CA ALA A 269 -11.85 14.33 7.01
C ALA A 269 -12.88 13.34 6.48
N LYS A 270 -12.82 12.05 6.86
CA LYS A 270 -13.85 11.05 6.49
C LYS A 270 -15.27 11.51 6.86
N ARG A 271 -15.41 12.29 7.92
CA ARG A 271 -16.71 12.76 8.44
C ARG A 271 -17.11 14.14 7.95
N SER A 272 -16.18 14.90 7.38
CA SER A 272 -16.34 16.33 7.10
C SER A 272 -15.81 16.76 5.72
N ILE A 273 -15.50 15.81 4.83
CA ILE A 273 -14.84 16.13 3.55
C ILE A 273 -15.65 17.12 2.70
N SER A 274 -16.99 17.03 2.73
CA SER A 274 -17.86 17.95 2.02
C SER A 274 -17.65 19.40 2.45
N PHE A 275 -17.32 19.62 3.73
CA PHE A 275 -17.01 20.94 4.26
C PHE A 275 -15.57 21.34 3.97
N ILE A 276 -14.62 20.40 4.05
CA ILE A 276 -13.20 20.62 3.69
C ILE A 276 -13.07 21.08 2.23
N SER A 277 -13.81 20.46 1.31
CA SER A 277 -13.78 20.80 -0.12
C SER A 277 -14.24 22.24 -0.42
N ILE A 278 -14.92 22.92 0.51
CA ILE A 278 -15.37 24.31 0.36
C ILE A 278 -14.24 25.31 0.64
N PHE A 279 -13.24 24.93 1.43
CA PHE A 279 -12.13 25.83 1.75
C PHE A 279 -11.21 26.03 0.56
N SER A 280 -10.84 27.29 0.29
CA SER A 280 -9.65 27.57 -0.51
C SER A 280 -8.38 27.18 0.28
N PRO A 281 -7.26 26.88 -0.38
CA PRO A 281 -6.00 26.58 0.30
C PRO A 281 -5.59 27.64 1.34
N GLU A 282 -5.83 28.93 1.06
CA GLU A 282 -5.50 30.05 1.95
C GLU A 282 -6.42 30.07 3.18
N LYS A 283 -7.72 29.83 3.00
CA LYS A 283 -8.66 29.75 4.14
C LYS A 283 -8.39 28.53 5.01
N PHE A 284 -7.97 27.41 4.40
CA PHE A 284 -7.55 26.22 5.14
C PHE A 284 -6.28 26.48 5.97
N CYS A 285 -5.34 27.28 5.45
CA CYS A 285 -4.14 27.70 6.18
C CYS A 285 -4.48 28.39 7.50
N LEU A 286 -5.51 29.23 7.52
CA LEU A 286 -5.99 29.86 8.76
C LEU A 286 -6.47 28.83 9.79
N GLN A 287 -7.05 27.71 9.34
CA GLN A 287 -7.49 26.63 10.24
C GLN A 287 -6.32 25.79 10.74
N VAL A 288 -5.32 25.55 9.89
CA VAL A 288 -4.05 24.92 10.27
C VAL A 288 -3.32 25.75 11.32
N GLU A 289 -3.22 27.07 11.13
CA GLU A 289 -2.63 27.97 12.12
C GLU A 289 -3.41 28.00 13.43
N LYS A 290 -4.76 28.01 13.36
CA LYS A 290 -5.62 27.95 14.54
C LYS A 290 -5.37 26.65 15.31
N PHE A 291 -5.31 25.53 14.61
CA PHE A 291 -5.00 24.23 15.18
C PHE A 291 -3.64 24.23 15.89
N ASP A 292 -2.57 24.69 15.24
CA ASP A 292 -1.22 24.68 15.82
C ASP A 292 -1.11 25.62 17.04
N LYS A 293 -1.77 26.79 17.00
CA LYS A 293 -1.86 27.69 18.16
C LYS A 293 -2.58 27.02 19.33
N ALA A 294 -3.75 26.45 19.08
CA ALA A 294 -4.51 25.76 20.13
C ALA A 294 -3.74 24.55 20.69
N PHE A 295 -3.09 23.77 19.82
CA PHE A 295 -2.27 22.63 20.23
C PHE A 295 -1.05 23.06 21.07
N SER A 296 -0.44 24.21 20.78
CA SER A 296 0.72 24.73 21.53
C SER A 296 0.40 25.12 22.98
N SER A 297 -0.88 25.33 23.31
CA SER A 297 -1.34 25.58 24.68
C SER A 297 -1.26 24.33 25.58
N ILE A 298 -1.14 23.13 24.99
CA ILE A 298 -1.07 21.86 25.71
C ILE A 298 0.35 21.67 26.25
N ASN A 299 0.46 21.30 27.53
CA ASN A 299 1.76 21.11 28.18
C ASN A 299 2.46 19.81 27.71
N PRO A 300 3.55 19.88 26.93
CA PRO A 300 4.19 18.71 26.33
C PRO A 300 4.86 17.78 27.35
N SER A 301 5.20 18.29 28.55
CA SER A 301 5.85 17.48 29.61
C SER A 301 4.89 16.54 30.32
N LYS A 302 3.58 16.70 30.11
CA LYS A 302 2.53 15.91 30.78
C LYS A 302 1.82 14.93 29.85
N VAL A 303 2.13 14.95 28.55
CA VAL A 303 1.34 14.26 27.53
C VAL A 303 2.23 13.57 26.50
N ASN A 304 1.71 12.51 25.87
CA ASN A 304 2.33 11.95 24.67
C ASN A 304 2.00 12.85 23.48
N VAL A 305 2.88 13.82 23.20
CA VAL A 305 2.68 14.88 22.18
C VAL A 305 2.27 14.30 20.82
N GLY A 306 2.90 13.20 20.39
CA GLY A 306 2.57 12.56 19.11
C GLY A 306 1.17 11.97 19.10
N LYS A 307 0.76 11.29 20.18
CA LYS A 307 -0.58 10.72 20.34
C LYS A 307 -1.66 11.80 20.28
N PHE A 308 -1.58 12.78 21.18
CA PHE A 308 -2.58 13.84 21.26
C PHE A 308 -2.63 14.70 20.02
N ARG A 309 -1.51 14.92 19.32
CA ARG A 309 -1.53 15.65 18.05
C ARG A 309 -2.40 14.95 17.00
N ARG A 310 -2.33 13.61 16.91
CA ARG A 310 -3.17 12.84 15.98
C ARG A 310 -4.65 12.90 16.37
N GLU A 311 -4.94 12.71 17.65
CA GLU A 311 -6.31 12.71 18.18
C GLU A 311 -6.99 14.06 18.02
N LEU A 312 -6.28 15.13 18.40
CA LEU A 312 -6.80 16.49 18.29
C LEU A 312 -6.91 16.93 16.84
N ALA A 313 -5.98 16.54 15.96
CA ALA A 313 -6.13 16.80 14.53
C ALA A 313 -7.37 16.07 13.98
N ALA A 314 -7.58 14.80 14.32
CA ALA A 314 -8.79 14.10 13.92
C ALA A 314 -10.06 14.74 14.47
N PHE A 315 -10.06 15.13 15.74
CA PHE A 315 -11.18 15.81 16.38
C PHE A 315 -11.49 17.17 15.72
N PHE A 316 -10.48 18.01 15.56
CA PHE A 316 -10.61 19.34 14.97
C PHE A 316 -11.12 19.28 13.53
N PHE A 317 -10.53 18.42 12.69
CA PHE A 317 -10.95 18.31 11.30
C PHE A 317 -12.25 17.53 11.12
N LYS A 318 -12.63 16.66 12.07
CA LYS A 318 -13.95 16.02 12.09
C LYS A 318 -15.06 17.05 12.32
N GLU A 319 -14.87 17.99 13.23
CA GLU A 319 -15.86 19.02 13.63
C GLU A 319 -15.52 20.40 13.03
N ILE A 320 -14.86 20.41 11.86
CA ILE A 320 -14.38 21.64 11.21
C ILE A 320 -15.54 22.57 10.80
N ASP A 321 -16.72 22.02 10.57
CA ASP A 321 -17.96 22.75 10.33
C ASP A 321 -18.32 23.68 11.51
N LYS A 322 -17.87 23.37 12.72
CA LYS A 322 -18.02 24.20 13.92
C LYS A 322 -16.76 25.02 14.18
N PHE A 323 -15.60 24.35 14.28
CA PHE A 323 -14.37 25.01 14.72
C PHE A 323 -13.84 26.08 13.75
N HIS A 324 -14.26 26.06 12.48
CA HIS A 324 -13.82 27.10 11.55
C HIS A 324 -14.32 28.50 11.93
N THR A 325 -15.52 28.62 12.53
CA THR A 325 -16.08 29.88 13.04
C THR A 325 -15.65 30.22 14.46
N ASP A 326 -15.27 29.23 15.25
CA ASP A 326 -14.93 29.43 16.66
C ASP A 326 -13.65 30.26 16.84
N ASP A 327 -13.59 31.01 17.93
CA ASP A 327 -12.37 31.72 18.33
C ASP A 327 -11.33 30.74 18.90
N LEU A 328 -10.08 31.20 19.00
CA LEU A 328 -8.97 30.37 19.45
C LEU A 328 -9.18 29.81 20.88
N GLY A 329 -9.74 30.61 21.79
CA GLY A 329 -9.94 30.19 23.19
C GLY A 329 -10.96 29.07 23.32
N SER A 330 -12.00 29.09 22.49
CA SER A 330 -12.99 28.01 22.41
C SER A 330 -12.38 26.70 21.93
N VAL A 331 -11.48 26.75 20.93
CA VAL A 331 -10.75 25.57 20.45
C VAL A 331 -9.75 25.06 21.50
N GLU A 332 -9.04 25.95 22.18
CA GLU A 332 -8.11 25.61 23.28
C GLU A 332 -8.84 24.89 24.43
N ALA A 333 -10.01 25.39 24.83
CA ALA A 333 -10.83 24.76 25.86
C ALA A 333 -11.28 23.34 25.43
N ALA A 334 -11.75 23.19 24.19
CA ALA A 334 -12.16 21.89 23.67
C ALA A 334 -10.98 20.89 23.59
N PHE A 335 -9.78 21.37 23.25
CA PHE A 335 -8.58 20.54 23.23
C PHE A 335 -8.19 20.11 24.64
N PHE A 336 -8.23 21.03 25.60
CA PHE A 336 -7.92 20.74 27.00
C PHE A 336 -8.88 19.70 27.58
N GLU A 337 -10.19 19.84 27.35
CA GLU A 337 -11.19 18.86 27.76
C GLU A 337 -10.88 17.47 27.18
N GLN A 338 -10.60 17.38 25.87
CA GLN A 338 -10.25 16.10 25.27
C GLN A 338 -9.01 15.45 25.85
N THR A 339 -8.03 16.25 26.28
CA THR A 339 -6.82 15.71 26.93
C THR A 339 -7.00 15.28 28.38
N LEU A 340 -8.11 15.65 29.04
CA LEU A 340 -8.42 15.26 30.43
C LEU A 340 -9.30 14.01 30.54
N THR A 341 -10.03 13.66 29.48
CA THR A 341 -10.94 12.51 29.44
C THR A 341 -10.27 11.15 29.28
N GLU A 342 -8.94 11.09 29.19
CA GLU A 342 -8.11 9.87 29.24
C GLU A 342 -7.34 9.75 30.56
#